data_AF-A0A6U2MR90-F1
#
_entry.id   AF-A0A6U2MR90-F1
#
_cell.length_a   1.000
_cell.length_b   1.000
_cell.length_c   1.000
_cell.angle_alpha   90.00
_cell.angle_beta   90.00
_cell.angle_gamma   90.00
#
_symmetry.space_group_name_H-M   'P 1'
#
loop_
_entity.id
_entity.type
_entity.pdbx_description
1 polymer ?
#
loop_
_entity_poly.entity_id
_entity_poly.type
_entity_poly.pdbx_seq_one_letter_code
_entity_poly.pdbx_strand_id
1 'polypeptide(L)'
;MDVSRHARDMRSSEVQRLISQKRQDSILLGDDNRYQLVEVLQPRIPVFKRIWHVRHVLDENSPLVKKKVKRMIREQGGWPPEINSNESIRDSIRKFSHLVVVFQAVTHSGIIAFAHKTYEYLDVFVGYRFADVSYVDITKGEIRIDRNLLSDVVEQDGDEGGEYVLKRRHRRKLSRSLSNLLPI
;
A
#
# COMPACT_ATOMS: atom_id res chain seq x y z
N MET A 1 23.87 -41.83 13.65
CA MET A 1 23.70 -40.44 13.18
C MET A 1 22.76 -39.74 14.16
N ASP A 2 23.26 -38.73 14.87
CA ASP A 2 22.65 -38.19 16.09
C ASP A 2 21.62 -37.09 15.76
N VAL A 3 20.35 -37.49 15.61
CA VAL A 3 19.20 -36.65 15.20
C VAL A 3 18.98 -35.47 16.17
N SER A 4 19.44 -35.60 17.42
CA SER A 4 19.32 -34.57 18.46
C SER A 4 20.17 -33.32 18.17
N ARG A 5 21.34 -33.48 17.53
CA ARG A 5 22.23 -32.37 17.18
C ARG A 5 21.66 -31.55 16.01
N HIS A 6 21.11 -32.23 15.00
CA HIS A 6 20.55 -31.58 13.81
C HIS A 6 19.29 -30.75 14.13
N ALA A 7 18.43 -31.24 15.04
CA ALA A 7 17.25 -30.49 15.48
C ALA A 7 17.59 -29.25 16.33
N ARG A 8 18.69 -29.28 17.10
CA ARG A 8 19.19 -28.13 17.86
C ARG A 8 19.76 -27.05 16.93
N ASP A 9 20.49 -27.44 15.89
CA ASP A 9 21.06 -26.49 14.92
C ASP A 9 19.98 -25.82 14.06
N MET A 10 18.93 -26.55 13.65
CA MET A 10 17.80 -25.95 12.92
C MET A 10 17.07 -24.90 13.77
N ARG A 11 16.77 -25.19 15.05
CA ARG A 11 16.17 -24.21 15.96
C ARG A 11 17.08 -23.00 16.18
N SER A 12 18.39 -23.22 16.29
CA SER A 12 19.37 -22.14 16.42
C SER A 12 19.37 -21.22 15.19
N SER A 13 19.24 -21.79 13.98
CA SER A 13 19.17 -21.03 12.73
C SER A 13 17.87 -20.24 12.56
N GLU A 14 16.72 -20.79 12.99
CA GLU A 14 15.44 -20.08 13.00
C GLU A 14 15.42 -18.94 14.02
N VAL A 15 15.97 -19.18 15.21
CA VAL A 15 16.12 -18.16 16.24
C VAL A 15 17.02 -17.02 15.76
N GLN A 16 18.13 -17.34 15.08
CA GLN A 16 19.00 -16.33 14.47
C GLN A 16 18.30 -15.56 13.34
N ARG A 17 17.47 -16.20 12.52
CA ARG A 17 16.64 -15.51 11.52
C ARG A 17 15.64 -14.57 12.16
N LEU A 18 14.93 -15.01 13.21
CA LEU A 18 13.97 -14.19 13.93
C LEU A 18 14.64 -13.00 14.63
N ILE A 19 15.83 -13.18 15.20
CA ILE A 19 16.61 -12.11 15.83
C ILE A 19 17.10 -11.11 14.77
N SER A 20 17.61 -11.58 13.63
CA SER A 20 18.01 -10.70 12.52
C SER A 20 16.83 -9.93 11.98
N GLN A 21 15.68 -10.59 11.77
CA GLN A 21 14.47 -9.94 11.28
C GLN A 21 13.95 -8.91 12.29
N LYS A 22 13.90 -9.26 13.57
CA LYS A 22 13.50 -8.33 14.65
C LYS A 22 14.46 -7.15 14.81
N ARG A 23 15.78 -7.34 14.62
CA ARG A 23 16.77 -6.25 14.59
C ARG A 23 16.60 -5.37 13.35
N GLN A 24 16.30 -5.95 12.20
CA GLN A 24 16.04 -5.19 10.99
C GLN A 24 14.78 -4.35 11.14
N ASP A 25 13.73 -4.94 11.71
CA ASP A 25 12.49 -4.25 12.07
C ASP A 25 12.74 -3.15 13.10
N SER A 26 13.58 -3.37 14.12
CA SER A 26 13.89 -2.34 15.14
C SER A 26 14.76 -1.21 14.58
N ILE A 27 15.70 -1.50 13.67
CA ILE A 27 16.49 -0.47 12.99
C ILE A 27 15.61 0.38 12.06
N LEU A 28 14.60 -0.23 11.43
CA LEU A 28 13.68 0.45 10.53
C LEU A 28 12.57 1.21 11.26
N LEU A 29 12.16 0.74 12.46
CA LEU A 29 11.01 1.26 13.19
C LEU A 29 11.38 2.04 14.47
N GLY A 30 12.62 1.96 14.97
CA GLY A 30 13.03 2.63 16.22
C GLY A 30 12.50 1.93 17.49
N ASP A 31 13.19 2.14 18.61
CA ASP A 31 12.99 1.38 19.87
C ASP A 31 11.74 1.77 20.70
N ASP A 32 10.90 2.69 20.21
CA ASP A 32 9.64 3.04 20.86
C ASP A 32 8.48 2.16 20.35
N ASN A 33 7.83 1.45 21.26
CA ASN A 33 6.69 0.53 21.13
C ASN A 33 5.39 1.11 20.48
N ARG A 34 5.47 1.87 19.37
CA ARG A 34 4.33 2.59 18.76
C ARG A 34 3.95 2.16 17.35
N TYR A 35 4.61 1.16 16.78
CA TYR A 35 4.33 0.69 15.43
C TYR A 35 3.36 -0.49 15.44
N GLN A 36 2.34 -0.43 14.58
CA GLN A 36 1.42 -1.54 14.34
C GLN A 36 1.65 -2.05 12.92
N LEU A 37 1.86 -3.36 12.77
CA LEU A 37 2.00 -3.98 11.48
C LEU A 37 0.68 -3.91 10.71
N VAL A 38 0.72 -3.37 9.50
CA VAL A 38 -0.41 -3.35 8.56
C VAL A 38 -0.19 -4.47 7.54
N GLU A 39 -0.96 -5.55 7.65
CA GLU A 39 -0.80 -6.72 6.78
C GLU A 39 -1.27 -6.43 5.35
N VAL A 40 -0.51 -6.84 4.33
CA VAL A 40 -0.88 -6.63 2.93
C VAL A 40 -1.19 -7.97 2.26
N LEU A 41 -2.14 -7.98 1.32
CA LEU A 41 -2.65 -9.21 0.69
C LEU A 41 -1.57 -10.03 -0.03
N GLN A 42 -0.60 -9.35 -0.63
CA GLN A 42 0.54 -9.96 -1.30
C GLN A 42 1.78 -9.21 -0.85
N PRO A 43 2.48 -9.64 0.21
CA PRO A 43 3.64 -8.92 0.75
C PRO A 43 4.93 -9.19 -0.03
N ARG A 44 4.91 -10.13 -0.99
CA ARG A 44 6.07 -10.53 -1.79
C ARG A 44 5.64 -10.80 -3.23
N ILE A 45 6.48 -10.39 -4.17
CA ILE A 45 6.36 -10.74 -5.59
C ILE A 45 7.69 -11.33 -6.07
N PRO A 46 7.69 -12.38 -6.92
CA PRO A 46 8.94 -13.00 -7.37
C PRO A 46 9.82 -12.08 -8.21
N VAL A 47 9.20 -11.28 -9.08
CA VAL A 47 9.90 -10.35 -9.98
C VAL A 47 9.11 -9.05 -10.07
N PHE A 48 9.75 -7.94 -9.72
CA PHE A 48 9.23 -6.60 -9.93
C PHE A 48 9.80 -6.03 -11.23
N LYS A 49 8.94 -5.76 -12.23
CA LYS A 49 9.36 -5.23 -13.54
C LYS A 49 8.75 -3.87 -13.89
N ARG A 50 7.55 -3.59 -13.39
CA ARG A 50 6.69 -2.51 -13.90
C ARG A 50 6.01 -1.75 -12.77
N ILE A 51 4.90 -2.30 -12.25
CA ILE A 51 4.08 -1.70 -11.20
C ILE A 51 3.65 -2.82 -10.26
N TRP A 52 3.54 -2.48 -8.97
CA TRP A 52 3.00 -3.36 -7.95
C TRP A 52 2.00 -2.60 -7.11
N HIS A 53 0.75 -3.06 -7.11
CA HIS A 53 -0.31 -2.51 -6.28
C HIS A 53 -0.31 -3.21 -4.93
N VAL A 54 0.22 -2.54 -3.92
CA VAL A 54 0.19 -3.02 -2.53
C VAL A 54 -1.19 -2.70 -1.93
N ARG A 55 -1.86 -3.71 -1.38
CA ARG A 55 -3.22 -3.60 -0.84
C ARG A 55 -3.29 -4.14 0.57
N HIS A 56 -3.87 -3.35 1.47
CA HIS A 56 -4.32 -3.78 2.79
C HIS A 56 -5.85 -3.76 2.82
N VAL A 57 -6.47 -4.76 3.44
CA VAL A 57 -7.93 -4.81 3.62
C VAL A 57 -8.27 -4.17 4.96
N LEU A 58 -9.18 -3.20 4.95
CA LEU A 58 -9.71 -2.61 6.17
C LEU A 58 -10.78 -3.54 6.75
N ASP A 59 -10.41 -4.61 7.42
CA ASP A 59 -11.34 -5.56 8.04
C ASP A 59 -11.38 -5.42 9.58
N GLU A 60 -12.02 -6.37 10.28
CA GLU A 60 -12.08 -6.40 11.73
C GLU A 60 -10.71 -6.57 12.41
N ASN A 61 -9.69 -7.02 11.67
CA ASN A 61 -8.34 -7.26 12.17
C ASN A 61 -7.41 -6.07 11.89
N SER A 62 -7.69 -5.29 10.84
CA SER A 62 -6.92 -4.10 10.43
C SER A 62 -6.59 -3.15 11.58
N PRO A 63 -5.32 -2.83 11.86
CA PRO A 63 -4.96 -1.86 12.91
C PRO A 63 -5.45 -0.44 12.63
N LEU A 64 -5.78 -0.15 11.36
CA LEU A 64 -6.24 1.15 10.89
C LEU A 64 -7.72 1.39 11.17
N VAL A 65 -8.51 0.36 11.48
CA VAL A 65 -9.95 0.50 11.73
C VAL A 65 -10.23 0.75 13.22
N LYS A 66 -11.14 1.67 13.53
CA LYS A 66 -11.57 1.97 14.92
C LYS A 66 -12.23 0.74 15.57
N LYS A 67 -11.98 0.53 16.87
CA LYS A 67 -12.50 -0.63 17.63
C LYS A 67 -14.03 -0.81 17.52
N LYS A 68 -14.79 0.29 17.53
CA LYS A 68 -16.26 0.25 17.34
C LYS A 68 -16.64 -0.36 15.98
N VAL A 69 -15.96 0.09 14.92
CA VAL A 69 -16.23 -0.35 13.54
C VAL A 69 -15.79 -1.79 13.33
N LYS A 70 -14.64 -2.20 13.88
CA LYS A 70 -14.21 -3.61 13.87
C LYS A 70 -15.27 -4.56 14.43
N ARG A 71 -15.93 -4.14 15.53
CA ARG A 71 -17.01 -4.93 16.13
C ARG A 71 -18.21 -5.03 15.18
N MET A 72 -18.59 -3.92 14.54
CA MET A 72 -19.69 -3.91 13.56
C MET A 72 -19.39 -4.82 12.36
N ILE A 73 -18.17 -4.74 11.80
CA ILE A 73 -17.74 -5.61 10.69
C ILE A 73 -17.83 -7.08 11.08
N ARG A 74 -17.34 -7.42 12.28
CA ARG A 74 -17.42 -8.79 12.80
C ARG A 74 -18.85 -9.28 13.00
N GLU A 75 -19.73 -8.43 13.53
CA GLU A 75 -21.13 -8.79 13.81
C GLU A 75 -21.94 -9.01 12.52
N GLN A 76 -21.62 -8.27 11.45
CA GLN A 76 -22.33 -8.37 10.17
C GLN A 76 -21.64 -9.27 9.13
N GLY A 77 -20.40 -9.71 9.37
CA GLY A 77 -19.62 -10.50 8.42
C GLY A 77 -19.08 -9.70 7.23
N GLY A 78 -19.04 -8.37 7.33
CA GLY A 78 -18.63 -7.46 6.26
C GLY A 78 -18.80 -6.00 6.64
N TRP A 79 -18.42 -5.08 5.74
CA TRP A 79 -18.65 -3.66 5.97
C TRP A 79 -20.15 -3.34 6.00
N PRO A 80 -20.67 -2.71 7.06
CA PRO A 80 -22.07 -2.34 7.12
C PRO A 80 -22.43 -1.32 6.04
N PRO A 81 -23.49 -1.54 5.24
CA PRO A 81 -23.89 -0.62 4.18
C PRO A 81 -24.12 0.81 4.69
N GLU A 82 -24.64 0.96 5.91
CA GLU A 82 -24.99 2.25 6.50
C GLU A 82 -23.77 3.13 6.82
N ILE A 83 -22.57 2.53 6.89
CA ILE A 83 -21.30 3.24 7.12
C ILE A 83 -20.27 2.96 6.02
N ASN A 84 -20.75 2.55 4.84
CA ASN A 84 -19.93 2.32 3.66
C ASN A 84 -19.87 3.53 2.72
N SER A 85 -20.09 4.74 3.27
CA SER A 85 -19.87 6.00 2.56
C SER A 85 -18.44 6.47 2.67
N ASN A 86 -17.99 7.32 1.73
CA ASN A 86 -16.64 7.89 1.76
C ASN A 86 -16.35 8.64 3.08
N GLU A 87 -17.29 9.44 3.56
CA GLU A 87 -17.24 10.15 4.84
C GLU A 87 -17.21 9.18 6.02
N SER A 88 -18.07 8.16 6.02
CA SER A 88 -18.13 7.17 7.09
C SER A 88 -16.88 6.30 7.14
N ILE A 89 -16.29 5.96 5.99
CA ILE A 89 -15.02 5.24 5.89
C ILE A 89 -13.89 6.10 6.44
N ARG A 90 -13.81 7.39 6.06
CA ARG A 90 -12.83 8.33 6.61
C ARG A 90 -12.92 8.40 8.14
N ASP A 91 -14.13 8.48 8.66
CA ASP A 91 -14.41 8.49 10.10
C ASP A 91 -14.19 7.12 10.76
N SER A 92 -14.21 6.03 10.01
CA SER A 92 -13.94 4.69 10.53
C SER A 92 -12.43 4.41 10.70
N ILE A 93 -11.58 5.15 9.98
CA ILE A 93 -10.12 5.03 10.06
C ILE A 93 -9.60 5.74 11.32
N ARG A 94 -8.71 5.08 12.06
CA ARG A 94 -7.98 5.65 13.20
C ARG A 94 -6.97 6.67 12.68
N LYS A 95 -6.91 7.84 13.32
CA LYS A 95 -5.83 8.80 13.06
C LYS A 95 -4.48 8.17 13.39
N PHE A 96 -3.53 8.30 12.49
CA PHE A 96 -2.14 7.87 12.65
C PHE A 96 -1.20 9.01 12.26
N SER A 97 -0.01 9.04 12.85
CA SER A 97 1.01 10.02 12.45
C SER A 97 1.63 9.62 11.12
N HIS A 98 2.07 8.36 11.02
CA HIS A 98 2.81 7.87 9.86
C HIS A 98 2.36 6.47 9.47
N LEU A 99 2.22 6.24 8.17
CA LEU A 99 2.18 4.95 7.53
C LEU A 99 3.51 4.80 6.77
N VAL A 100 4.38 3.92 7.28
CA VAL A 100 5.70 3.68 6.69
C VAL A 100 5.64 2.43 5.82
N VAL A 101 5.90 2.60 4.53
CA VAL A 101 6.02 1.51 3.57
C VAL A 101 7.50 1.25 3.33
N VAL A 102 7.94 0.02 3.59
CA VAL A 102 9.31 -0.42 3.31
C VAL A 102 9.28 -1.45 2.19
N PHE A 103 10.10 -1.21 1.17
CA PHE A 103 10.34 -2.12 0.07
C PHE A 103 11.76 -2.68 0.18
N GLN A 104 11.86 -4.00 0.14
CA GLN A 104 13.12 -4.72 0.09
C GLN A 104 13.15 -5.55 -1.19
N ALA A 105 14.26 -5.49 -1.92
CA ALA A 105 14.47 -6.31 -3.11
C ALA A 105 15.89 -6.86 -3.18
N VAL A 106 16.03 -8.00 -3.83
CA VAL A 106 17.32 -8.52 -4.29
C VAL A 106 17.46 -8.13 -5.75
N THR A 107 18.49 -7.37 -6.05
CA THR A 107 18.81 -6.94 -7.42
C THR A 107 19.38 -8.11 -8.23
N HIS A 108 19.45 -7.94 -9.56
CA HIS A 108 20.02 -8.96 -10.44
C HIS A 108 21.48 -9.32 -10.11
N SER A 109 22.26 -8.38 -9.56
CA SER A 109 23.63 -8.59 -9.11
C SER A 109 23.75 -9.22 -7.70
N GLY A 110 22.63 -9.61 -7.08
CA GLY A 110 22.61 -10.21 -5.74
C GLY A 110 22.69 -9.21 -4.59
N ILE A 111 22.71 -7.90 -4.88
CA ILE A 111 22.70 -6.85 -3.85
C ILE A 111 21.29 -6.71 -3.27
N ILE A 112 21.18 -6.68 -1.94
CA ILE A 112 19.94 -6.35 -1.24
C ILE A 112 19.77 -4.83 -1.21
N ALA A 113 18.71 -4.33 -1.83
CA ALA A 113 18.34 -2.92 -1.85
C ALA A 113 17.10 -2.68 -0.98
N PHE A 114 17.08 -1.52 -0.32
CA PHE A 114 15.97 -1.05 0.49
C PHE A 114 15.51 0.32 -0.01
N ALA A 115 14.20 0.52 -0.03
CA ALA A 115 13.57 1.83 -0.22
C ALA A 115 12.42 1.96 0.77
N HIS A 116 12.13 3.18 1.22
CA HIS A 116 10.95 3.42 2.05
C HIS A 116 10.25 4.70 1.65
N LYS A 117 8.96 4.77 1.97
CA LYS A 117 8.14 5.96 1.81
C LYS A 117 7.22 6.08 3.02
N THR A 118 7.12 7.28 3.55
CA THR A 118 6.23 7.61 4.65
C THR A 118 5.06 8.43 4.12
N TYR A 119 3.87 8.12 4.59
CA TYR A 119 2.61 8.83 4.35
C TYR A 119 2.01 9.27 5.68
N GLU A 120 1.29 10.36 5.68
CA GLU A 120 0.52 10.85 6.83
C GLU A 120 -0.97 10.51 6.67
N TYR A 121 -1.76 10.66 7.74
CA TYR A 121 -3.20 10.44 7.68
C TYR A 121 -3.90 11.28 6.60
N LEU A 122 -3.39 12.49 6.33
CA LEU A 122 -3.91 13.40 5.31
C LEU A 122 -3.54 13.01 3.87
N ASP A 123 -2.58 12.09 3.68
CA ASP A 123 -2.19 11.60 2.35
C ASP A 123 -3.10 10.47 1.84
N VAL A 124 -3.98 9.94 2.70
CA VAL A 124 -4.95 8.90 2.32
C VAL A 124 -6.14 9.56 1.63
N PHE A 125 -6.51 9.09 0.44
CA PHE A 125 -7.72 9.51 -0.26
C PHE A 125 -8.78 8.40 -0.22
N VAL A 126 -9.99 8.74 0.23
CA VAL A 126 -11.13 7.83 0.39
C VAL A 126 -12.11 8.02 -0.78
N GLY A 127 -12.60 6.90 -1.34
CA GLY A 127 -13.46 6.89 -2.53
C GLY A 127 -12.72 7.09 -3.85
N TYR A 128 -11.39 6.94 -3.85
CA TYR A 128 -10.54 7.07 -5.03
C TYR A 128 -9.83 5.76 -5.37
N ARG A 129 -9.57 5.54 -6.66
CA ARG A 129 -8.68 4.49 -7.18
C ARG A 129 -7.54 5.12 -7.96
N PHE A 130 -6.41 4.41 -8.09
CA PHE A 130 -5.34 4.84 -8.99
C PHE A 130 -5.85 4.89 -10.43
N ALA A 131 -5.40 5.89 -11.19
CA ALA A 131 -5.67 6.01 -12.61
C ALA A 131 -5.08 4.81 -13.38
N ASP A 132 -5.71 4.44 -14.48
CA ASP A 132 -5.20 3.38 -15.35
C ASP A 132 -3.96 3.89 -16.10
N VAL A 133 -2.81 3.30 -15.77
CA VAL A 133 -1.50 3.75 -16.27
C VAL A 133 -0.98 2.95 -17.45
N SER A 134 -1.60 1.81 -17.76
CA SER A 134 -1.19 0.95 -18.88
C SER A 134 -1.94 1.30 -20.15
N TYR A 135 -1.22 1.44 -21.27
CA TYR A 135 -1.80 1.65 -22.60
C TYR A 135 -1.09 0.79 -23.65
N VAL A 136 -1.75 0.55 -24.77
CA VAL A 136 -1.15 -0.12 -25.93
C VAL A 136 -0.56 0.94 -26.86
N ASP A 137 0.76 0.88 -27.08
CA ASP A 137 1.38 1.64 -28.15
C ASP A 137 1.04 0.99 -29.49
N ILE A 138 0.08 1.56 -30.20
CA ILE A 138 -0.41 1.08 -31.50
C ILE A 138 0.70 1.01 -32.57
N THR A 139 1.77 1.80 -32.45
CA THR A 139 2.87 1.80 -33.42
C THR A 139 3.80 0.60 -33.24
N LYS A 140 3.92 0.09 -32.00
CA LYS A 140 4.83 -1.02 -31.67
C LYS A 140 4.11 -2.30 -31.26
N GLY A 141 2.79 -2.25 -31.06
CA GLY A 141 2.01 -3.37 -30.54
C GLY A 141 2.37 -3.74 -29.10
N GLU A 142 2.96 -2.83 -28.33
CA GLU A 142 3.48 -3.09 -26.98
C GLU A 142 2.64 -2.42 -25.89
N ILE A 143 2.45 -3.11 -24.77
CA ILE A 143 1.90 -2.49 -23.56
C ILE A 143 2.98 -1.61 -22.91
N ARG A 144 2.69 -0.32 -22.82
CA ARG A 144 3.50 0.68 -22.11
C ARG A 144 2.80 1.20 -20.87
N ILE A 145 3.59 1.89 -20.06
CA ILE A 145 3.14 2.54 -18.82
C ILE A 145 3.37 4.03 -18.97
N ASP A 146 2.32 4.81 -18.80
CA ASP A 146 2.45 6.25 -18.63
C ASP A 146 2.86 6.55 -17.19
N ARG A 147 4.14 6.88 -17.02
CA ARG A 147 4.71 7.18 -15.70
C ARG A 147 4.17 8.48 -15.11
N ASN A 148 3.60 9.37 -15.92
CA ASN A 148 3.03 10.62 -15.42
C ASN A 148 1.76 10.39 -14.59
N LEU A 149 1.09 9.26 -14.80
CA LEU A 149 -0.16 8.90 -14.13
C LEU A 149 0.05 8.05 -12.86
N LEU A 150 1.29 7.73 -12.48
CA LEU A 150 1.59 6.83 -11.35
C LEU A 150 1.08 7.34 -9.99
N SER A 151 0.89 8.64 -9.86
CA SER A 151 0.34 9.29 -8.64
C SER A 151 -1.07 9.83 -8.84
N ASP A 152 -1.62 9.67 -10.04
CA ASP A 152 -2.96 10.17 -10.36
C ASP A 152 -4.01 9.21 -9.81
N VAL A 153 -5.08 9.80 -9.28
CA VAL A 153 -6.24 9.09 -8.75
C VAL A 153 -7.49 9.59 -9.44
N VAL A 154 -8.43 8.68 -9.64
CA VAL A 154 -9.77 8.94 -10.19
C VAL A 154 -10.80 8.47 -9.18
N GLU A 155 -11.99 9.07 -9.23
CA GLU A 155 -13.10 8.65 -8.37
C GLU A 155 -13.45 7.18 -8.67
N GLN A 156 -13.77 6.42 -7.62
CA GLN A 156 -14.26 5.06 -7.78
C GLN A 156 -15.69 5.08 -8.33
N ASP A 157 -16.00 4.10 -9.17
CA ASP A 157 -17.35 3.93 -9.71
C ASP A 157 -18.30 3.55 -8.55
N GLY A 158 -19.34 4.36 -8.30
CA GLY A 158 -20.30 4.21 -7.21
C GLY A 158 -21.11 5.49 -6.95
N ASP A 159 -22.19 5.38 -6.17
CA ASP A 159 -23.22 6.44 -6.06
C ASP A 159 -22.78 7.68 -5.24
N GLU A 160 -21.65 7.61 -4.52
CA GLU A 160 -21.25 8.64 -3.55
C GLU A 160 -19.92 9.36 -3.86
N GLY A 161 -19.24 8.97 -4.94
CA GLY A 161 -18.00 9.62 -5.40
C GLY A 161 -16.83 9.62 -4.39
N GLY A 162 -15.75 10.31 -4.77
CA GLY A 162 -14.60 10.53 -3.88
C GLY A 162 -14.88 11.58 -2.81
N GLU A 163 -14.25 11.47 -1.64
CA GLU A 163 -14.35 12.55 -0.63
C GLU A 163 -13.83 13.88 -1.21
N TYR A 164 -14.32 15.02 -0.73
CA TYR A 164 -13.81 16.34 -1.15
C TYR A 164 -12.37 16.57 -0.65
N VAL A 165 -11.40 16.04 -1.38
CA VAL A 165 -10.00 16.42 -1.20
C VAL A 165 -9.87 17.84 -1.70
N LEU A 166 -9.41 18.76 -0.83
CA LEU A 166 -9.04 20.12 -1.23
C LEU A 166 -8.24 20.03 -2.53
N LYS A 167 -8.83 20.49 -3.64
CA LYS A 167 -8.30 20.50 -5.03
C LYS A 167 -7.01 21.33 -5.19
N ARG A 168 -6.29 21.60 -4.10
CA ARG A 168 -5.10 22.43 -3.99
C ARG A 168 -3.84 21.58 -4.04
N ARG A 169 -3.54 20.93 -5.19
CA ARG A 169 -2.15 20.79 -5.70
C ARG A 169 -1.99 20.04 -7.02
N HIS A 170 -2.89 19.12 -7.42
CA HIS A 170 -2.66 18.32 -8.64
C HIS A 170 -3.25 18.89 -9.95
N ARG A 171 -4.21 19.82 -9.88
CA ARG A 171 -4.86 20.37 -11.09
C ARG A 171 -3.99 21.29 -11.94
N ARG A 172 -2.76 21.64 -11.52
CA ARG A 172 -1.86 22.54 -12.27
C ARG A 172 -1.07 21.86 -13.40
N LYS A 173 -1.05 20.53 -13.51
CA LYS A 173 -0.35 19.84 -14.61
C LYS A 173 -1.25 19.38 -15.76
N LEU A 174 -2.53 19.12 -15.50
CA LEU A 174 -3.48 18.66 -16.53
C LEU A 174 -3.83 19.71 -17.61
N SER A 175 -3.64 21.00 -17.35
CA SER A 175 -3.99 22.06 -18.34
C SER A 175 -2.86 22.42 -19.32
N ARG A 176 -1.62 21.94 -19.13
CA ARG A 176 -0.49 22.28 -20.03
C ARG A 176 -0.12 21.17 -21.02
N SER A 177 -0.68 19.97 -20.87
CA SER A 177 -0.33 18.83 -21.74
C SER A 177 -1.32 18.59 -22.89
N LEU A 178 -2.51 19.20 -22.86
CA LEU A 178 -3.55 19.00 -23.90
C LEU A 178 -3.57 20.09 -24.98
N SER A 179 -2.67 21.08 -24.92
CA SER A 179 -2.59 22.14 -25.95
C SER A 179 -1.65 21.81 -27.13
N ASN A 180 -0.98 20.65 -27.13
CA ASN A 180 0.07 20.34 -28.12
C ASN A 180 -0.19 19.10 -28.99
N LEU A 181 -1.45 18.64 -29.11
CA LEU A 181 -1.85 17.56 -30.02
C LEU A 181 -3.26 17.92 -30.55
N LEU A 182 -3.49 18.80 -31.52
CA LEU A 182 -3.26 18.82 -32.99
C LEU A 182 -4.20 19.95 -33.53
N PRO A 183 -4.23 20.40 -34.82
CA PRO A 183 -3.51 19.92 -36.02
C PRO A 183 -2.84 21.02 -36.87
N ILE A 184 -1.80 20.66 -37.64
CA ILE A 184 -1.70 20.87 -39.11
C ILE A 184 -1.04 19.63 -39.68
#